data_AF-A0ABD2PLR4-F1
#
_entry.id   AF-A0ABD2PLR4-F1
#
_cell.length_a   1.000
_cell.length_b   1.000
_cell.length_c   1.000
_cell.angle_alpha   90.00
_cell.angle_beta   90.00
_cell.angle_gamma   90.00
#
_symmetry.space_group_name_H-M   'P 1'
#
loop_
_entity.id
_entity.type
_entity.pdbx_description
1 polymer ?
#
loop_
_entity_poly.entity_id
_entity_poly.type
_entity_poly.pdbx_seq_one_letter_code
_entity_poly.pdbx_strand_id
1 'polypeptide(L)' 'MEMDFSVTLFMRQYWEDPRLRFSDKYNKTLNLNSMSSRLWVPDIYFVNEKSGNTHSITMPNRLIRINPD' A
#
# COMPACT_ATOMS: atom_id res chain seq x y z
N MET A 1 6.12 -34.51 6.20
CA MET A 1 5.76 -33.72 5.01
C MET A 1 5.41 -32.33 5.49
N GLU A 2 6.15 -31.31 5.05
CA GLU A 2 5.74 -29.92 5.29
C GLU A 2 4.62 -29.57 4.31
N MET A 3 3.47 -29.14 4.82
CA MET A 3 2.34 -28.70 3.99
C MET A 3 2.47 -27.20 3.70
N ASP A 4 3.41 -26.87 2.80
CA ASP A 4 3.74 -25.50 2.45
C ASP A 4 3.47 -25.20 0.98
N PHE A 5 3.18 -23.94 0.68
CA PHE A 5 3.00 -23.43 -0.67
C PHE A 5 3.59 -22.01 -0.80
N SER A 6 3.99 -21.64 -2.01
CA SER A 6 4.55 -20.31 -2.33
C SER A 6 3.62 -19.56 -3.27
N VAL A 7 3.41 -18.26 -3.02
CA VAL A 7 2.59 -17.39 -3.87
C VAL A 7 3.27 -16.05 -4.14
N THR A 8 3.05 -15.53 -5.35
CA THR A 8 3.38 -14.15 -5.72
C THR A 8 2.08 -13.38 -5.89
N LEU A 9 1.90 -12.30 -5.14
CA LEU A 9 0.64 -11.56 -5.07
C LEU A 9 0.86 -10.07 -5.35
N PHE A 10 -0.10 -9.45 -6.04
CA PHE A 10 -0.24 -7.99 -6.07
C PHE A 10 -1.37 -7.58 -5.13
N MET A 11 -1.02 -7.04 -3.96
CA MET A 11 -2.00 -6.57 -2.99
C MET A 11 -2.42 -5.14 -3.28
N ARG A 12 -3.73 -4.89 -3.35
CA ARG A 12 -4.33 -3.55 -3.43
C ARG A 12 -5.19 -3.32 -2.21
N GLN A 13 -5.03 -2.17 -1.58
CA GLN A 13 -5.72 -1.79 -0.36
C GLN A 13 -6.41 -0.45 -0.59
N TYR A 14 -7.60 -0.31 -0.02
CA TYR A 14 -8.41 0.91 -0.08
C TYR A 14 -8.90 1.19 1.33
N TRP A 15 -8.65 2.39 1.83
CA TRP A 15 -9.17 2.88 3.10
C TRP A 15 -9.50 4.36 2.95
N GLU A 16 -10.46 4.83 3.75
CA GLU A 16 -10.82 6.24 3.82
C GLU A 16 -10.07 6.88 5.00
N ASP A 17 -9.34 7.96 4.75
CA ASP A 17 -8.69 8.76 5.79
C ASP A 17 -9.20 10.21 5.71
N PRO A 18 -10.12 10.63 6.61
CA PRO A 18 -10.69 11.97 6.60
C PRO A 18 -9.65 13.10 6.72
N ARG A 19 -8.44 12.81 7.24
CA ARG A 19 -7.34 13.79 7.38
C ARG A 19 -6.67 14.12 6.04
N LEU A 20 -6.84 13.24 5.05
CA LEU A 20 -6.28 13.39 3.71
C LEU A 20 -7.25 14.05 2.74
N ARG A 21 -8.40 14.55 3.21
CA ARG A 21 -9.34 15.31 2.38
C ARG A 21 -8.73 16.68 2.02
N PHE A 22 -8.75 17.01 0.74
CA PHE A 22 -8.28 18.29 0.24
C PHE A 22 -9.30 18.89 -0.72
N SER A 23 -9.58 20.18 -0.59
CA SER A 23 -10.45 20.89 -1.52
C SER A 23 -9.67 21.20 -2.79
N ASP A 24 -9.62 20.26 -3.73
CA ASP A 24 -9.06 20.56 -5.04
C ASP A 24 -10.13 21.18 -5.94
N LYS A 25 -9.78 22.31 -6.58
CA LYS A 25 -10.60 22.89 -7.66
C LYS A 25 -10.62 21.99 -8.91
N TYR A 26 -9.74 20.98 -8.98
CA TYR A 26 -9.48 20.22 -10.19
C TYR A 26 -9.59 18.69 -10.08
N ASN A 27 -10.15 18.14 -8.99
CA ASN A 27 -10.32 16.70 -8.80
C ASN A 27 -9.06 15.86 -9.15
N LYS A 28 -7.85 16.34 -8.84
CA LYS A 28 -6.63 15.63 -9.23
C LYS A 28 -6.23 14.61 -8.17
N THR A 29 -6.05 13.35 -8.58
CA THR A 29 -5.42 12.33 -7.74
C THR A 29 -3.97 12.71 -7.43
N LEU A 30 -3.62 12.75 -6.14
CA LEU A 30 -2.25 12.97 -5.70
C LEU A 30 -1.49 11.63 -5.69
N ASN A 31 -0.39 11.55 -6.45
CA ASN A 31 0.54 10.41 -6.41
C ASN A 31 1.67 10.72 -5.41
N LEU A 32 1.67 10.05 -4.26
CA LEU A 32 2.55 10.39 -3.12
C LEU A 32 3.64 9.34 -2.86
N ASN A 33 4.22 8.78 -3.92
CA ASN A 33 5.22 7.72 -3.80
C ASN A 33 6.42 8.11 -2.90
N SER A 34 6.85 9.39 -2.91
CA SER A 34 7.97 9.89 -2.09
C SER A 34 7.61 10.27 -0.65
N MET A 35 6.34 10.48 -0.32
CA MET A 35 5.86 10.83 1.04
C MET A 35 5.16 9.66 1.73
N SER A 36 5.22 8.46 1.15
CA SER A 36 4.61 7.24 1.70
C SER A 36 5.03 6.93 3.15
N SER A 37 6.23 7.35 3.56
CA SER A 37 6.72 7.20 4.95
C SER A 37 6.05 8.13 5.97
N ARG A 38 5.35 9.18 5.52
CA ARG A 38 4.65 10.15 6.38
C ARG A 38 3.15 9.90 6.45
N LEU A 39 2.64 8.99 5.63
CA LEU A 39 1.22 8.63 5.62
C LEU A 39 1.00 7.46 6.57
N TRP A 40 -0.10 7.52 7.31
CA TRP A 40 -0.58 6.34 8.01
C TRP A 40 -1.06 5.32 6.97
N VAL A 41 -0.63 4.08 7.13
CA VAL A 41 -1.07 2.93 6.35
C VAL A 41 -1.46 1.82 7.32
N PRO A 42 -2.42 0.94 6.96
CA PRO A 42 -2.77 -0.19 7.80
C PRO A 42 -1.61 -1.18 7.89
N ASP A 43 -1.30 -1.64 9.10
CA ASP A 43 -0.29 -2.66 9.35
C ASP A 43 -0.87 -4.04 9.02
N ILE A 44 -0.59 -4.53 7.80
CA ILE A 44 -1.06 -5.85 7.33
C ILE A 44 0.05 -6.88 7.45
N TYR A 45 -0.30 -8.02 8.05
CA TYR A 45 0.56 -9.17 8.22
C TYR A 45 -0.20 -10.46 7.90
N PHE A 46 0.53 -11.50 7.50
CA PHE A 46 -0.04 -12.82 7.21
C PHE A 46 0.23 -13.74 8.41
N VAL A 47 -0.82 -14.13 9.13
CA VAL A 47 -0.72 -14.95 10.35
C VAL A 47 0.01 -16.28 10.11
N ASN A 48 -0.16 -16.87 8.92
CA ASN A 48 0.41 -18.18 8.56
C ASN A 48 1.63 -18.07 7.64
N GLU A 49 2.20 -16.88 7.49
CA GLU A 49 3.43 -16.71 6.73
C GLU A 49 4.59 -17.37 7.48
N LYS A 50 5.21 -18.37 6.82
CA LYS A 50 6.46 -18.95 7.28
C LYS A 50 7.66 -18.08 6.90
N SER A 51 7.63 -17.52 5.69
CA SER A 51 8.59 -16.54 5.19
C SER A 51 8.00 -15.77 4.02
N GLY A 52 8.42 -14.51 3.87
CA GLY A 52 7.98 -13.67 2.77
C GLY A 52 8.92 -12.49 2.56
N ASN A 53 8.97 -12.03 1.32
CA ASN A 53 9.82 -10.92 0.91
C ASN A 53 8.98 -9.92 0.14
N THR A 54 9.07 -8.63 0.50
CA THR A 54 8.59 -7.56 -0.37
C THR A 54 9.57 -7.35 -1.51
N HIS A 55 9.09 -7.33 -2.76
CA HIS A 55 9.95 -7.05 -3.92
C HIS A 55 10.49 -5.61 -3.86
N SER A 56 11.79 -5.48 -3.59
CA SER A 56 12.53 -4.22 -3.46
C SER A 56 13.68 -4.19 -4.48
N ILE A 57 13.37 -4.17 -5.78
CA ILE A 57 14.41 -4.29 -6.83
C ILE A 57 15.14 -2.95 -7.05
N THR A 58 14.44 -1.81 -6.98
CA THR A 58 15.03 -0.46 -7.17
C THR A 58 14.36 0.64 -6.33
N MET A 59 13.05 0.55 -6.10
CA MET A 59 12.28 1.30 -5.09
C MET A 59 11.29 0.33 -4.41
N PRO A 60 10.81 0.61 -3.20
CA PRO A 60 9.69 -0.14 -2.64
C PRO A 60 8.54 -0.09 -3.64
N ASN A 61 8.06 -1.25 -4.10
CA ASN A 61 6.93 -1.36 -5.04
C ASN A 61 5.62 -1.00 -4.35
N ARG A 62 5.47 0.28 -3.97
CA ARG A 62 4.30 0.86 -3.31
C ARG A 62 3.81 2.02 -4.15
N LEU A 63 2.54 1.97 -4.53
CA LEU A 63 1.83 3.06 -5.19
C LEU A 63 0.73 3.53 -4.23
N ILE A 64 0.81 4.79 -3.80
CA ILE A 64 -0.25 5.42 -2.99
C ILE A 64 -0.91 6.51 -3.83
N ARG A 65 -2.24 6.40 -3.96
CA ARG A 65 -3.11 7.37 -4.62
C ARG A 65 -4.14 7.89 -3.63
N ILE A 66 -4.23 9.21 -3.48
CA ILE A 66 -5.29 9.85 -2.70
C ILE A 66 -6.29 10.47 -3.67
N ASN A 67 -7.56 10.11 -3.50
CA ASN A 67 -8.67 10.67 -4.25
C ASN A 67 -9.36 11.77 -3.42
N PRO A 68 -9.96 12.77 -4.09
CA PRO A 68 -10.55 13.95 -3.44
C PRO A 68 -11.99 13.79 -2.93
N ASP A 69 -12.60 12.60 -3.01
CA ASP A 69 -13.99 12.34 -2.58
C ASP A 69 -14.22 12.61 -1.07
#